data_AF-A0A535RSE2-F1
#
_entry.id   AF-A0A535RSE2-F1
#
_cell.length_a   1.000
_cell.length_b   1.000
_cell.length_c   1.000
_cell.angle_alpha   90.00
_cell.angle_beta   90.00
_cell.angle_gamma   90.00
#
_symmetry.space_group_name_H-M   'P 1'
#
loop_
_entity.id
_entity.type
_entity.pdbx_description
1 polymer ?
#
loop_
_entity_poly.entity_id
_entity_poly.type
_entity_poly.pdbx_seq_one_letter_code
_entity_poly.pdbx_strand_id
1 'polypeptide(L)'
;MLRTMRRSLIAIFCAFVFFGLAWLFFARMNDPLSWWEPIVRLHPEIDTTFRVIVDAGYVAFLMILLGGLPIIFVAVKQAFAARRRDVLALFGIAALMVIVFAIVAVLVLTGHWGFDPNGGIFALIFLAVLLVVTVAVARAVIRSELGQRVLRFALIPFIIVTVAMGVALAATFVEAWLLSMYTPLAFTGTVTPDWVIADVMMAGATGVAVYALWRVRRARGGGMRTTAG
;
A
#
# COMPACT_ATOMS: atom_id res chain seq x y z
N MET A 1 7.58 10.23 22.74
CA MET A 1 8.08 10.32 21.35
C MET A 1 8.10 8.97 20.60
N LEU A 2 8.76 7.92 21.12
CA LEU A 2 8.89 6.62 20.44
C LEU A 2 7.55 5.92 20.16
N ARG A 3 6.62 5.92 21.13
CA ARG A 3 5.27 5.36 20.97
C ARG A 3 4.51 6.01 19.80
N THR A 4 4.62 7.34 19.65
CA THR A 4 3.98 8.10 18.56
C THR A 4 4.59 7.77 17.20
N MET A 5 5.92 7.66 17.11
CA MET A 5 6.60 7.26 15.87
C MET A 5 6.16 5.86 15.42
N ARG A 6 6.15 4.89 16.34
CA ARG A 6 5.74 3.52 16.03
C ARG A 6 4.31 3.45 15.53
N ARG A 7 3.36 4.09 16.23
CA ARG A 7 1.95 4.14 15.81
C ARG A 7 1.77 4.80 14.45
N SER A 8 2.56 5.84 14.15
CA SER A 8 2.48 6.54 12.87
C SER A 8 3.03 5.69 11.72
N LEU A 9 4.16 5.00 11.92
CA LEU A 9 4.70 4.07 10.92
C LEU A 9 3.72 2.93 10.61
N ILE A 10 3.10 2.35 11.63
CA ILE A 10 2.06 1.31 11.43
C ILE A 10 0.87 1.89 10.67
N ALA A 11 0.43 3.10 11.00
CA ALA A 11 -0.69 3.74 10.30
C ALA A 11 -0.36 3.99 8.81
N ILE A 12 0.86 4.43 8.49
CA ILE A 12 1.29 4.62 7.10
C ILE A 12 1.41 3.26 6.39
N PHE A 13 1.90 2.21 7.06
CA PHE A 13 1.94 0.86 6.50
C PHE A 13 0.53 0.35 6.16
N CYS A 14 -0.42 0.45 7.09
CA CYS A 14 -1.81 0.07 6.83
C CYS A 14 -2.42 0.92 5.70
N ALA A 15 -2.19 2.23 5.71
CA ALA A 15 -2.63 3.11 4.64
C ALA A 15 -2.05 2.70 3.28
N PHE A 16 -0.76 2.39 3.21
CA PHE A 16 -0.12 1.89 1.99
C PHE A 16 -0.75 0.58 1.50
N VAL A 17 -1.11 -0.35 2.39
CA VAL A 17 -1.79 -1.60 2.02
C VAL A 17 -3.16 -1.30 1.37
N PHE A 18 -3.96 -0.42 1.98
CA PHE A 18 -5.25 -0.02 1.40
C PHE A 18 -5.11 0.75 0.09
N PHE A 19 -4.11 1.63 0.01
CA PHE A 19 -3.76 2.34 -1.21
C PHE A 19 -3.34 1.37 -2.31
N GLY A 20 -2.50 0.38 -1.98
CA GLY A 20 -2.01 -0.64 -2.90
C GLY A 20 -3.14 -1.48 -3.49
N LEU A 21 -4.20 -1.77 -2.72
CA LEU A 21 -5.40 -2.44 -3.25
C LEU A 21 -6.09 -1.63 -4.34
N ALA A 22 -6.35 -0.35 -4.07
CA ALA A 22 -6.98 0.54 -5.03
C ALA A 22 -6.08 0.77 -6.25
N TRP A 23 -4.78 0.93 -6.04
CA TRP A 23 -3.79 1.07 -7.10
C TRP A 23 -3.68 -0.19 -7.98
N LEU A 24 -3.74 -1.40 -7.40
CA LEU A 24 -3.74 -2.65 -8.18
C LEU A 24 -5.01 -2.77 -9.03
N PHE A 25 -6.16 -2.35 -8.49
CA PHE A 25 -7.41 -2.30 -9.25
C PHE A 25 -7.30 -1.32 -10.42
N PHE A 26 -6.76 -0.13 -10.17
CA PHE A 26 -6.51 0.88 -11.19
C PHE A 26 -5.56 0.37 -12.29
N ALA A 27 -4.43 -0.24 -11.92
CA ALA A 27 -3.46 -0.78 -12.87
C ALA A 27 -4.03 -1.90 -13.76
N ARG A 28 -5.14 -2.52 -13.34
CA ARG A 28 -5.86 -3.54 -14.12
C ARG A 28 -6.96 -2.99 -15.01
N MET A 29 -7.35 -1.72 -14.89
CA MET A 29 -8.42 -1.15 -15.72
C MET A 29 -8.11 -1.21 -17.21
N ASN A 30 -6.84 -1.08 -17.58
CA ASN A 30 -6.41 -1.09 -18.99
C ASN A 30 -6.48 -2.49 -19.63
N ASP A 31 -6.94 -3.50 -18.90
CA ASP A 31 -7.13 -4.88 -19.33
C ASP A 31 -8.65 -5.20 -19.33
N PRO A 32 -9.30 -5.45 -20.50
CA PRO A 32 -8.69 -5.70 -21.81
C PRO A 32 -8.29 -4.42 -22.57
N LEU A 33 -7.15 -4.49 -23.27
CA LEU A 33 -6.54 -3.40 -24.06
C LEU A 33 -7.46 -2.81 -25.15
N SER A 34 -8.52 -3.51 -25.55
CA SER A 34 -9.32 -3.19 -26.73
C SER A 34 -10.04 -1.83 -26.67
N TRP A 35 -10.41 -1.36 -25.48
CA TRP A 35 -11.04 -0.04 -25.32
C TRP A 35 -10.03 1.07 -25.00
N TRP A 36 -8.91 0.73 -24.37
CA TRP A 36 -7.87 1.67 -23.94
C TRP A 36 -6.97 2.13 -25.09
N GLU A 37 -6.58 1.22 -25.97
CA GLU A 37 -5.62 1.47 -27.05
C GLU A 37 -6.09 2.56 -28.05
N PRO A 38 -7.36 2.60 -28.51
CA PRO A 38 -7.83 3.67 -29.38
C PRO A 38 -7.78 5.05 -28.72
N ILE A 39 -8.07 5.13 -27.41
CA ILE A 39 -8.11 6.38 -26.64
C ILE A 39 -6.71 6.95 -26.50
N VAL A 40 -5.75 6.13 -26.05
CA VAL A 40 -4.36 6.53 -25.88
C VAL A 40 -3.72 6.96 -27.20
N ARG A 41 -4.08 6.31 -28.31
CA ARG A 41 -3.56 6.70 -29.63
C ARG A 41 -4.00 8.10 -30.05
N LEU A 42 -5.20 8.53 -29.65
CA LEU A 42 -5.74 9.85 -29.92
C LEU A 42 -5.29 10.90 -28.88
N HIS A 43 -5.08 10.47 -27.63
CA HIS A 43 -4.78 11.29 -26.47
C HIS A 43 -3.58 10.74 -25.67
N PRO A 44 -2.34 10.92 -26.16
CA PRO A 44 -1.13 10.38 -25.51
C PRO A 44 -0.87 10.95 -24.10
N GLU A 45 -1.48 12.08 -23.75
CA GLU A 45 -1.49 12.63 -22.41
C GLU A 45 -2.09 11.67 -21.37
N ILE A 46 -3.11 10.88 -21.75
CA ILE A 46 -3.75 9.88 -20.87
C ILE A 46 -2.80 8.72 -20.56
N ASP A 47 -2.02 8.26 -21.54
CA ASP A 47 -0.99 7.23 -21.32
C ASP A 47 0.12 7.74 -20.39
N THR A 48 0.48 9.01 -20.55
CA THR A 48 1.49 9.64 -19.70
C THR A 48 1.03 9.69 -18.25
N THR A 49 -0.22 10.10 -17.98
CA THR A 49 -0.77 10.10 -16.61
C THR A 49 -0.85 8.70 -16.02
N PHE A 50 -1.30 7.72 -16.82
CA PHE A 50 -1.38 6.33 -16.39
C PHE A 50 -0.01 5.78 -15.98
N ARG A 51 1.04 6.02 -16.79
CA ARG A 51 2.42 5.61 -16.46
C ARG A 51 2.91 6.26 -15.17
N VAL A 52 2.63 7.54 -14.95
CA VAL A 52 2.99 8.24 -13.70
C VAL A 52 2.35 7.58 -12.49
N ILE A 53 1.09 7.16 -12.58
CA ILE A 53 0.39 6.45 -11.48
C ILE A 53 1.05 5.09 -11.21
N VAL A 54 1.35 4.33 -12.26
CA VAL A 54 2.00 3.02 -12.16
C VAL A 54 3.40 3.14 -11.56
N ASP A 55 4.23 4.05 -12.09
CA ASP A 55 5.59 4.27 -11.61
C ASP A 55 5.62 4.75 -10.15
N ALA A 56 4.72 5.67 -9.78
CA ALA A 56 4.59 6.12 -8.40
C ALA A 56 4.20 4.97 -7.46
N GLY A 57 3.32 4.06 -7.90
CA GLY A 57 2.99 2.84 -7.17
C GLY A 57 4.19 1.92 -6.96
N TYR A 58 5.01 1.69 -7.99
CA TYR A 58 6.25 0.92 -7.87
C TYR A 58 7.26 1.56 -6.91
N VAL A 59 7.42 2.89 -6.98
CA VAL A 59 8.28 3.63 -6.04
C VAL A 59 7.78 3.47 -4.61
N ALA A 60 6.47 3.64 -4.36
CA ALA A 60 5.88 3.45 -3.05
C ALA A 60 6.09 2.01 -2.54
N PHE A 61 5.93 1.00 -3.41
CA PHE A 61 6.17 -0.39 -3.08
C PHE A 61 7.63 -0.67 -2.69
N LEU A 62 8.59 -0.21 -3.50
CA LEU A 62 10.01 -0.37 -3.19
C LEU A 62 10.39 0.32 -1.87
N MET A 63 9.87 1.51 -1.62
CA MET A 63 10.16 2.26 -0.40
C MET A 63 9.53 1.62 0.83
N ILE A 64 8.35 0.99 0.73
CA ILE A 64 7.80 0.23 1.86
C ILE A 64 8.67 -0.98 2.19
N LEU A 65 9.27 -1.64 1.19
CA LEU A 65 10.18 -2.76 1.42
C LEU A 65 11.48 -2.27 2.07
N LEU A 66 12.09 -1.21 1.55
CA LEU A 66 13.31 -0.62 2.12
C LEU A 66 13.11 -0.13 3.56
N GLY A 67 11.95 0.43 3.88
CA GLY A 67 11.61 0.88 5.24
C GLY A 67 11.17 -0.25 6.18
N GLY A 68 10.42 -1.22 5.67
CA GLY A 68 9.80 -2.30 6.43
C GLY A 68 10.73 -3.46 6.72
N LEU A 69 11.61 -3.83 5.78
CA LEU A 69 12.49 -4.99 5.91
C LEU A 69 13.45 -4.87 7.11
N PRO A 70 14.13 -3.73 7.35
CA PRO A 70 14.97 -3.57 8.54
C PRO A 70 14.18 -3.65 9.85
N ILE A 71 12.93 -3.15 9.87
CA ILE A 71 12.05 -3.25 11.04
C ILE A 71 11.73 -4.72 11.34
N ILE A 72 11.32 -5.47 10.32
CA ILE A 72 10.97 -6.89 10.45
C ILE A 72 12.20 -7.69 10.88
N PHE A 73 13.36 -7.46 10.26
CA PHE A 73 14.60 -8.15 10.59
C PHE A 73 14.98 -7.95 12.07
N VAL A 74 14.98 -6.70 12.55
CA VAL A 74 15.31 -6.40 13.95
C VAL A 74 14.25 -6.99 14.89
N ALA A 75 12.97 -6.90 14.57
CA ALA A 75 11.88 -7.47 15.36
C ALA A 75 12.00 -8.99 15.51
N VAL A 76 12.28 -9.70 14.41
CA VAL A 76 12.47 -11.16 14.39
C VAL A 76 13.72 -11.55 15.17
N LYS A 77 14.86 -10.88 14.91
CA LYS A 77 16.12 -11.11 15.63
C LYS A 77 15.95 -10.97 17.15
N GLN A 78 15.27 -9.91 17.60
CA GLN A 78 14.96 -9.70 19.00
C GLN A 78 14.02 -10.77 19.57
N ALA A 79 12.99 -11.17 18.82
CA ALA A 79 12.05 -12.19 19.25
C ALA A 79 12.73 -13.56 19.46
N PHE A 80 13.68 -13.92 18.60
CA PHE A 80 14.52 -15.11 18.78
C PHE A 80 15.41 -15.00 20.02
N ALA A 81 16.13 -13.89 20.18
CA ALA A 81 17.02 -13.67 21.33
C ALA A 81 16.27 -13.74 22.67
N ALA A 82 15.07 -13.16 22.73
CA ALA A 82 14.22 -13.14 23.93
C ALA A 82 13.29 -14.37 24.05
N ARG A 83 13.39 -15.36 23.15
CA ARG A 83 12.51 -16.54 23.07
C ARG A 83 11.00 -16.22 23.10
N ARG A 84 10.61 -15.08 22.52
CA ARG A 84 9.22 -14.60 22.48
C ARG A 84 8.42 -15.31 21.40
N ARG A 85 7.93 -16.50 21.74
CA ARG A 85 7.10 -17.34 20.86
C ARG A 85 5.85 -16.63 20.34
N ASP A 86 5.30 -15.69 21.12
CA ASP A 86 4.13 -14.91 20.73
C ASP A 86 4.38 -13.99 19.52
N VAL A 87 5.57 -13.40 19.41
CA VAL A 87 5.96 -12.55 18.28
C VAL A 87 6.39 -13.39 17.08
N LEU A 88 7.14 -14.47 17.32
CA LEU A 88 7.55 -15.41 16.27
C LEU A 88 6.35 -16.07 15.60
N ALA A 89 5.32 -16.45 16.37
CA ALA A 89 4.09 -17.02 15.82
C ALA A 89 3.37 -16.04 14.88
N LEU A 90 3.34 -14.73 15.19
CA LEU A 90 2.73 -13.73 14.30
C LEU A 90 3.47 -13.60 12.97
N PHE A 91 4.80 -13.55 12.99
CA PHE A 91 5.60 -13.55 11.76
C PHE A 91 5.48 -14.87 11.00
N GLY A 92 5.40 -16.00 11.72
CA GLY A 92 5.17 -17.32 11.14
C GLY A 92 3.82 -17.41 10.44
N ILE A 93 2.74 -16.91 11.04
CA ILE A 93 1.42 -16.83 10.41
C ILE A 93 1.47 -15.97 9.16
N ALA A 94 2.08 -14.78 9.24
CA ALA A 94 2.20 -13.89 8.08
C ALA A 94 2.98 -14.56 6.94
N ALA A 95 4.13 -15.18 7.22
CA ALA A 95 4.94 -15.89 6.23
C ALA A 95 4.19 -17.09 5.64
N LEU A 96 3.52 -17.88 6.48
CA LEU A 96 2.73 -19.03 6.03
C LEU A 96 1.60 -18.59 5.10
N MET A 97 0.87 -17.53 5.44
CA MET A 97 -0.22 -17.01 4.61
C MET A 97 0.29 -16.54 3.24
N VAL A 98 1.45 -15.87 3.19
CA VAL A 98 2.08 -15.48 1.92
C VAL A 98 2.50 -16.71 1.10
N ILE A 99 3.09 -17.73 1.73
CA ILE A 99 3.51 -18.96 1.05
C ILE A 99 2.30 -19.72 0.49
N VAL A 100 1.26 -19.91 1.30
CA VAL A 100 0.02 -20.57 0.87
C VAL A 100 -0.62 -19.81 -0.28
N PHE A 101 -0.72 -18.49 -0.18
CA PHE A 101 -1.24 -17.67 -1.28
C PHE A 101 -0.40 -17.78 -2.55
N ALA A 102 0.94 -17.77 -2.44
CA ALA A 102 1.81 -17.92 -3.60
C ALA A 102 1.64 -19.28 -4.28
N ILE A 103 1.53 -20.37 -3.49
CA ILE A 103 1.28 -21.71 -4.03
C ILE A 103 -0.09 -21.75 -4.74
N VAL A 104 -1.15 -21.25 -4.10
CA VAL A 104 -2.49 -21.19 -4.70
C VAL A 104 -2.48 -20.37 -5.98
N ALA A 105 -1.83 -19.19 -5.98
CA ALA A 105 -1.71 -18.34 -7.15
C ALA A 105 -1.01 -19.06 -8.31
N VAL A 106 0.10 -19.77 -8.05
CA VAL A 106 0.80 -20.57 -9.07
C VAL A 106 -0.10 -21.68 -9.61
N LEU A 107 -0.82 -22.41 -8.75
CA LEU A 107 -1.72 -23.49 -9.17
C LEU A 107 -2.89 -22.98 -10.03
N VAL A 108 -3.44 -21.81 -9.69
CA VAL A 108 -4.50 -21.15 -10.47
C VAL A 108 -3.96 -20.67 -11.82
N LEU A 109 -2.83 -19.96 -11.83
CA LEU A 109 -2.22 -19.43 -13.06
C LEU A 109 -1.75 -20.51 -14.03
N THR A 110 -1.38 -21.68 -13.52
CA THR A 110 -0.95 -22.83 -14.34
C THR A 110 -2.12 -23.73 -14.76
N GLY A 111 -3.37 -23.37 -14.42
CA GLY A 111 -4.57 -24.11 -14.82
C GLY A 111 -4.76 -25.44 -14.09
N HIS A 112 -3.95 -25.75 -13.07
CA HIS A 112 -4.14 -26.95 -12.26
C HIS A 112 -5.39 -26.86 -11.38
N TRP A 113 -5.85 -25.65 -11.07
CA TRP A 113 -7.07 -25.37 -10.33
C TRP A 113 -8.05 -24.60 -11.23
N GLY A 114 -9.30 -25.07 -11.30
CA GLY A 114 -10.36 -24.48 -12.15
C GLY A 114 -10.93 -23.15 -11.66
N PHE A 115 -10.18 -22.37 -10.88
CA PHE A 115 -10.58 -21.01 -10.52
C PHE A 115 -10.17 -20.04 -11.61
N ASP A 116 -11.04 -19.08 -11.90
CA ASP A 116 -10.66 -17.91 -12.68
C ASP A 116 -9.72 -17.02 -11.84
N PRO A 117 -8.47 -16.75 -12.29
CA PRO A 117 -7.56 -15.83 -11.60
C PRO A 117 -8.13 -14.42 -11.43
N ASN A 118 -9.06 -14.01 -12.29
CA ASN A 118 -9.75 -12.73 -12.24
C ASN A 118 -11.13 -12.84 -11.57
N GLY A 119 -11.50 -14.03 -11.10
CA GLY A 119 -12.79 -14.28 -10.45
C GLY A 119 -12.87 -13.69 -9.04
N GLY A 120 -14.09 -13.33 -8.63
CA GLY A 120 -14.34 -12.73 -7.31
C GLY A 120 -13.86 -13.58 -6.13
N ILE A 121 -13.87 -14.91 -6.24
CA ILE A 121 -13.38 -15.81 -5.18
C ILE A 121 -11.87 -15.62 -4.95
N PHE A 122 -11.07 -15.55 -6.03
CA PHE A 122 -9.63 -15.36 -5.91
C PHE A 122 -9.31 -13.98 -5.32
N ALA A 123 -10.05 -12.94 -5.72
CA ALA A 123 -9.94 -11.60 -5.13
C ALA A 123 -10.28 -11.59 -3.63
N LEU A 124 -11.31 -12.33 -3.19
CA LEU A 124 -11.66 -12.46 -1.77
C LEU A 124 -10.56 -13.19 -0.97
N ILE A 125 -9.97 -14.24 -1.52
CA ILE A 125 -8.84 -14.95 -0.89
C ILE A 125 -7.64 -14.01 -0.77
N PHE A 126 -7.30 -13.28 -1.82
CA PHE A 126 -6.23 -12.29 -1.81
C PHE A 126 -6.46 -11.22 -0.74
N LEU A 127 -7.67 -10.65 -0.67
CA LEU A 127 -8.04 -9.64 0.33
C LEU A 127 -7.93 -10.19 1.76
N ALA A 128 -8.39 -11.42 1.99
CA ALA A 128 -8.31 -12.07 3.29
C ALA A 128 -6.85 -12.29 3.73
N VAL A 129 -6.01 -12.80 2.83
CA VAL A 129 -4.56 -12.99 3.08
C VAL A 129 -3.91 -11.65 3.39
N LEU A 130 -4.17 -10.63 2.58
CA LEU A 130 -3.60 -9.30 2.76
C LEU A 130 -3.97 -8.71 4.12
N LEU A 131 -5.23 -8.84 4.55
CA LEU A 131 -5.70 -8.38 5.85
C LEU A 131 -5.02 -9.13 6.99
N VAL A 132 -4.96 -10.46 6.93
CA VAL A 132 -4.31 -11.29 7.95
C VAL A 132 -2.83 -10.95 8.08
N VAL A 133 -2.10 -10.86 6.96
CA VAL A 133 -0.68 -10.50 6.93
C VAL A 133 -0.47 -9.10 7.52
N THR A 134 -1.28 -8.13 7.11
CA THR A 134 -1.18 -6.74 7.59
C THR A 134 -1.40 -6.65 9.10
N VAL A 135 -2.44 -7.31 9.62
CA VAL A 135 -2.73 -7.33 11.06
C VAL A 135 -1.66 -8.08 11.83
N ALA A 136 -1.17 -9.22 11.33
CA ALA A 136 -0.13 -10.02 11.97
C ALA A 136 1.19 -9.23 12.07
N VAL A 137 1.64 -8.62 10.97
CA VAL A 137 2.85 -7.78 10.92
C VAL A 137 2.69 -6.56 11.82
N ALA A 138 1.57 -5.84 11.74
CA ALA A 138 1.31 -4.68 12.59
C ALA A 138 1.34 -5.05 14.08
N ARG A 139 0.69 -6.15 14.47
CA ARG A 139 0.70 -6.65 15.86
C ARG A 139 2.09 -7.08 16.32
N ALA A 140 2.85 -7.76 15.47
CA ALA A 140 4.22 -8.16 15.77
C ALA A 140 5.10 -6.93 16.04
N VAL A 141 5.04 -5.93 15.15
CA VAL A 141 5.79 -4.67 15.28
C VAL A 141 5.38 -3.87 16.53
N ILE A 142 4.10 -3.88 16.91
CA ILE A 142 3.64 -3.24 18.16
C ILE A 142 4.30 -3.90 19.38
N ARG A 143 4.40 -5.23 19.39
CA ARG A 143 4.94 -6.03 20.50
C ARG A 143 6.46 -6.05 20.57
N SER A 144 7.18 -5.69 19.50
CA SER A 144 8.64 -5.66 19.45
C SER A 144 9.24 -4.40 20.08
N GLU A 145 10.41 -4.52 20.70
CA GLU A 145 11.14 -3.39 21.30
C GLU A 145 12.12 -2.77 20.30
N LEU A 146 11.56 -2.03 19.34
CA LEU A 146 12.37 -1.39 18.30
C LEU A 146 13.14 -0.19 18.85
N GLY A 147 14.45 -0.21 18.65
CA GLY A 147 15.33 0.90 18.99
C GLY A 147 15.04 2.17 18.18
N GLN A 148 15.32 3.33 18.76
CA GLN A 148 15.05 4.63 18.14
C GLN A 148 15.74 4.81 16.78
N ARG A 149 16.97 4.28 16.61
CA ARG A 149 17.74 4.38 15.37
C ARG A 149 17.01 3.73 14.19
N VAL A 150 16.46 2.53 14.40
CA VAL A 150 15.70 1.79 13.37
C VAL A 150 14.44 2.55 12.95
N LEU A 151 13.69 3.08 13.93
CA LEU A 151 12.49 3.86 13.63
C LEU A 151 12.78 5.17 12.91
N ARG A 152 13.92 5.82 13.19
CA ARG A 152 14.35 7.03 12.48
C ARG A 152 14.78 6.74 11.06
N PHE A 153 15.51 5.64 10.84
CA PHE A 153 15.89 5.19 9.51
C PHE A 153 14.66 4.90 8.66
N ALA A 154 13.71 4.11 9.18
CA ALA A 154 12.48 3.77 8.49
C ALA A 154 11.59 4.99 8.17
N LEU A 155 11.70 6.09 8.91
CA LEU A 155 10.89 7.28 8.63
C LEU A 155 11.16 7.88 7.25
N ILE A 156 12.41 7.81 6.74
CA ILE A 156 12.77 8.41 5.45
C ILE A 156 12.05 7.70 4.29
N PRO A 157 12.14 6.36 4.13
CA PRO A 157 11.36 5.65 3.13
C PRO A 157 9.85 5.89 3.26
N PHE A 158 9.32 5.92 4.48
CA PHE A 158 7.89 6.14 4.71
C PHE A 158 7.40 7.56 4.32
N ILE A 159 8.27 8.57 4.39
CA ILE A 159 7.98 9.90 3.82
C ILE A 159 7.88 9.79 2.30
N ILE A 160 8.83 9.09 1.66
CA ILE A 160 8.84 8.90 0.20
C ILE A 160 7.59 8.13 -0.24
N VAL A 161 7.19 7.06 0.48
CA VAL A 161 5.93 6.33 0.25
C VAL A 161 4.75 7.29 0.24
N THR A 162 4.66 8.17 1.24
CA THR A 162 3.51 9.10 1.35
C THR A 162 3.52 10.13 0.23
N VAL A 163 4.68 10.61 -0.20
CA VAL A 163 4.80 11.52 -1.35
C VAL A 163 4.40 10.80 -2.64
N ALA A 164 4.87 9.58 -2.86
CA ALA A 164 4.53 8.77 -4.03
C ALA A 164 3.02 8.47 -4.10
N MET A 165 2.39 8.15 -2.97
CA MET A 165 0.92 8.01 -2.87
C MET A 165 0.20 9.31 -3.27
N GLY A 166 0.71 10.47 -2.84
CA GLY A 166 0.17 11.78 -3.22
C GLY A 166 0.32 12.09 -4.72
N VAL A 167 1.47 11.74 -5.31
CA VAL A 167 1.72 11.90 -6.76
C VAL A 167 0.77 11.02 -7.57
N ALA A 168 0.65 9.75 -7.22
CA ALA A 168 -0.28 8.83 -7.86
C ALA A 168 -1.71 9.34 -7.76
N LEU A 169 -2.17 9.74 -6.57
CA LEU A 169 -3.51 10.30 -6.38
C LEU A 169 -3.77 11.55 -7.25
N ALA A 170 -2.81 12.47 -7.33
CA ALA A 170 -2.93 13.65 -8.16
C ALA A 170 -3.01 13.30 -9.65
N ALA A 171 -2.17 12.36 -10.10
CA ALA A 171 -2.21 11.87 -11.48
C ALA A 171 -3.53 11.16 -11.80
N THR A 172 -4.09 10.39 -10.87
CA THR A 172 -5.42 9.77 -11.03
C THR A 172 -6.52 10.81 -11.22
N PHE A 173 -6.51 11.92 -10.46
CA PHE A 173 -7.47 13.01 -10.68
C PHE A 173 -7.30 13.69 -12.04
N VAL A 174 -6.06 13.89 -12.50
CA VAL A 174 -5.80 14.45 -13.83
C VAL A 174 -6.29 13.51 -14.91
N GLU A 175 -6.05 12.21 -14.78
CA GLU A 175 -6.51 11.20 -15.73
C GLU A 175 -8.03 11.13 -15.79
N ALA A 176 -8.71 11.10 -14.64
CA ALA A 176 -10.17 11.13 -14.57
C ALA A 176 -10.74 12.39 -15.25
N TRP A 177 -10.08 13.54 -15.06
CA TRP A 177 -10.43 14.78 -15.74
C TRP A 177 -10.26 14.69 -17.26
N LEU A 178 -9.12 14.21 -17.76
CA LEU A 178 -8.87 14.04 -19.19
C LEU A 178 -9.87 13.07 -19.84
N LEU A 179 -10.11 11.92 -19.20
CA LEU A 179 -11.09 10.95 -19.66
C LEU A 179 -12.49 11.55 -19.74
N SER A 180 -12.87 12.39 -18.76
CA SER A 180 -14.19 13.04 -18.76
C SER A 180 -14.39 14.02 -19.93
N MET A 181 -13.30 14.63 -20.41
CA MET A 181 -13.32 15.57 -21.53
C MET A 181 -13.32 14.83 -22.88
N TYR A 182 -12.43 13.85 -23.05
CA TYR A 182 -12.17 13.23 -24.34
C TYR A 182 -13.04 12.02 -24.63
N THR A 183 -13.46 11.30 -23.59
CA THR A 183 -14.23 10.06 -23.71
C THR A 183 -15.34 10.00 -22.66
N PRO A 184 -16.30 10.92 -22.67
CA PRO A 184 -17.38 10.95 -21.68
C PRO A 184 -18.22 9.66 -21.70
N LEU A 185 -18.27 8.98 -22.86
CA LEU A 185 -18.95 7.68 -22.99
C LEU A 185 -18.35 6.59 -22.08
N ALA A 186 -17.07 6.69 -21.71
CA ALA A 186 -16.41 5.79 -20.76
C ALA A 186 -17.10 5.81 -19.38
N PHE A 187 -17.77 6.92 -19.02
CA PHE A 187 -18.49 7.09 -17.76
C PHE A 187 -19.99 6.74 -17.85
N THR A 188 -20.52 6.46 -19.04
CA THR A 188 -21.96 6.25 -19.27
C THR A 188 -22.35 4.77 -19.45
N GLY A 189 -21.39 3.85 -19.47
CA GLY A 189 -21.63 2.40 -19.62
C GLY A 189 -21.81 1.65 -18.28
N THR A 190 -21.90 0.31 -18.36
CA THR A 190 -21.81 -0.64 -17.23
C THR A 190 -20.44 -0.66 -16.53
N VAL A 191 -19.53 0.25 -16.89
CA VAL A 191 -18.28 0.51 -16.18
C VAL A 191 -18.64 1.41 -14.99
N THR A 192 -19.16 0.70 -13.99
CA THR A 192 -19.88 1.11 -12.79
C THR A 192 -19.01 1.86 -11.76
N PRO A 193 -19.55 2.32 -10.61
CA PRO A 193 -18.92 3.15 -9.55
C PRO A 193 -17.51 2.76 -9.01
N ASP A 194 -16.88 1.75 -9.55
CA ASP A 194 -15.65 1.12 -9.08
C ASP A 194 -14.45 2.07 -9.16
N TRP A 195 -14.43 3.01 -10.10
CA TRP A 195 -13.36 4.00 -10.25
C TRP A 195 -13.43 5.04 -9.12
N VAL A 196 -14.64 5.50 -8.82
CA VAL A 196 -14.89 6.42 -7.70
C VAL A 196 -14.53 5.75 -6.38
N ILE A 197 -14.83 4.47 -6.22
CA ILE A 197 -14.47 3.71 -5.02
C ILE A 197 -12.93 3.64 -4.89
N ALA A 198 -12.21 3.32 -5.97
CA ALA A 198 -10.75 3.30 -5.96
C ALA A 198 -10.15 4.67 -5.61
N ASP A 199 -10.66 5.76 -6.21
CA ASP A 199 -10.20 7.13 -5.94
C ASP A 199 -10.44 7.53 -4.48
N VAL A 200 -11.62 7.24 -3.95
CA VAL A 200 -11.97 7.51 -2.53
C VAL A 200 -11.06 6.70 -1.61
N MET A 201 -10.76 5.44 -1.94
CA MET A 201 -9.84 4.60 -1.19
C MET A 201 -8.40 5.16 -1.23
N MET A 202 -7.90 5.55 -2.40
CA MET A 202 -6.58 6.17 -2.57
C MET A 202 -6.48 7.49 -1.80
N ALA A 203 -7.50 8.35 -1.90
CA ALA A 203 -7.57 9.63 -1.20
C ALA A 203 -7.59 9.43 0.32
N GLY A 204 -8.45 8.54 0.81
CA GLY A 204 -8.56 8.21 2.24
C GLY A 204 -7.24 7.66 2.80
N ALA A 205 -6.63 6.70 2.12
CA ALA A 205 -5.35 6.13 2.50
C ALA A 205 -4.23 7.18 2.52
N THR A 206 -4.13 7.99 1.47
CA THR A 206 -3.14 9.08 1.38
C THR A 206 -3.33 10.10 2.50
N GLY A 207 -4.58 10.48 2.79
CA GLY A 207 -4.92 11.37 3.91
C GLY A 207 -4.47 10.80 5.27
N VAL A 208 -4.70 9.50 5.52
CA VAL A 208 -4.24 8.82 6.74
C VAL A 208 -2.71 8.84 6.84
N ALA A 209 -2.00 8.57 5.74
CA ALA A 209 -0.54 8.59 5.70
C ALA A 209 0.02 10.00 5.99
N VAL A 210 -0.52 11.03 5.33
CA VAL A 210 -0.17 12.44 5.56
C VAL A 210 -0.41 12.85 7.02
N TYR A 211 -1.59 12.51 7.57
CA TYR A 211 -1.93 12.79 8.96
C TYR A 211 -0.99 12.08 9.94
N ALA A 212 -0.63 10.82 9.67
CA ALA A 212 0.34 10.08 10.46
C ALA A 212 1.73 10.76 10.47
N LEU A 213 2.24 11.20 9.32
CA LEU A 213 3.49 11.95 9.24
C LEU A 213 3.44 13.28 9.99
N TRP A 214 2.33 14.01 9.85
CA TRP A 214 2.14 15.29 10.52
C TRP A 214 2.14 15.15 12.05
N ARG A 215 1.53 14.08 12.59
CA ARG A 215 1.60 13.77 14.04
C ARG A 215 3.04 13.54 14.50
N VAL A 216 3.89 12.90 13.70
CA VAL A 216 5.32 12.71 14.02
C VAL A 216 6.05 14.05 14.04
N ARG A 217 5.77 14.96 13.10
CA ARG A 217 6.37 16.31 13.05
C ARG A 217 5.98 17.14 14.28
N ARG A 218 4.70 17.18 14.66
CA ARG A 218 4.24 17.87 15.88
C ARG A 218 4.91 17.34 17.14
N ALA A 219 5.04 16.02 17.27
CA ALA A 219 5.71 15.40 18.41
C ALA A 219 7.22 15.71 18.49
N ARG A 220 7.86 16.10 17.38
CA ARG A 220 9.26 16.58 17.37
C ARG A 220 9.35 18.05 17.81
N GLY A 221 8.45 18.90 17.33
CA GLY A 221 8.46 20.34 17.64
C GLY A 221 8.15 20.66 19.11
N GLY A 222 7.27 19.88 19.76
CA GLY A 222 6.90 20.10 21.17
C GLY A 222 8.04 19.83 22.17
N GLY A 223 9.05 19.02 21.81
CA GLY A 223 10.16 18.69 22.71
C GLY A 223 11.22 19.78 22.87
N MET A 224 11.24 20.79 21.98
CA MET A 224 12.21 21.88 22.04
C MET A 224 11.78 23.05 22.94
N ARG A 225 10.52 23.09 23.41
CA ARG A 225 10.01 24.21 24.22
C ARG A 225 10.14 24.03 25.74
N THR A 226 10.56 22.87 26.22
CA THR A 226 10.53 22.52 27.66
C THR A 226 11.89 22.54 28.36
N THR A 227 12.97 23.00 27.72
CA THR A 227 14.33 23.01 28.30
C THR A 227 14.92 24.41 28.46
N ALA A 228 14.07 25.45 28.57
CA ALA A 228 14.51 26.85 28.68
C ALA A 228 13.99 27.54 29.95
N GLY A 229 13.87 26.82 31.07
CA GLY A 229 13.47 27.35 32.37
C GLY A 229 14.35 26.78 33.47
#